data_AF-A0A973GBW7-F1
#
_entry.id   AF-A0A973GBW7-F1
#
_cell.length_a   1.000
_cell.length_b   1.000
_cell.length_c   1.000
_cell.angle_alpha   90.00
_cell.angle_beta   90.00
_cell.angle_gamma   90.00
#
_symmetry.space_group_name_H-M   'P 1'
#
loop_
_entity.id
_entity.type
_entity.pdbx_description
1 polymer ?
#
loop_
_entity_poly.entity_id
_entity_poly.type
_entity_poly.pdbx_seq_one_letter_code
_entity_poly.pdbx_strand_id
1 'polypeptide(L)'
;MQQAFEYAAEDPHIQQAALANSEENFGYVFDKQFEGLVLDRHDANADLIGRVFKDRDTTEFFTAVARRIVYELARESGQAG
;
A
#
# COMPACT_ATOMS: atom_id res chain seq x y z
N MET A 1 5.25 -5.79 9.44
CA MET A 1 4.97 -5.41 8.03
C MET A 1 3.69 -6.03 7.52
N GLN A 2 3.44 -7.33 7.75
CA GLN A 2 2.21 -8.01 7.30
C GLN A 2 0.91 -7.32 7.74
N GLN A 3 0.78 -6.98 9.03
CA GLN A 3 -0.40 -6.26 9.56
C GLN A 3 -0.66 -4.88 8.94
N ALA A 4 0.35 -4.23 8.36
CA ALA A 4 0.17 -2.93 7.71
C ALA A 4 -0.53 -3.07 6.36
N PHE A 5 -0.20 -4.12 5.61
CA PHE A 5 -0.79 -4.40 4.31
C PHE A 5 -2.20 -4.95 4.44
N GLU A 6 -2.45 -5.79 5.47
CA GLU A 6 -3.80 -6.27 5.80
C GLU A 6 -4.72 -5.08 6.12
N TYR A 7 -4.30 -4.18 7.00
CA TYR A 7 -5.08 -2.99 7.35
C TYR A 7 -5.35 -2.08 6.13
N ALA A 8 -4.37 -1.91 5.24
CA ALA A 8 -4.57 -1.16 4.00
C ALA A 8 -5.52 -1.86 3.02
N ALA A 9 -5.50 -3.20 2.96
CA ALA A 9 -6.39 -4.00 2.12
C ALA A 9 -7.82 -4.10 2.68
N GLU A 10 -8.01 -3.85 3.98
CA GLU A 10 -9.33 -3.72 4.63
C GLU A 10 -9.95 -2.32 4.48
N ASP A 11 -9.18 -1.33 4.00
CA ASP A 11 -9.70 0.02 3.77
C ASP A 11 -10.72 0.01 2.60
N PRO A 12 -11.98 0.44 2.82
CA PRO A 12 -13.02 0.41 1.80
C PRO A 12 -12.68 1.22 0.54
N HIS A 13 -11.91 2.30 0.68
CA HIS A 13 -11.47 3.13 -0.44
C HIS A 13 -10.42 2.38 -1.28
N ILE A 14 -9.49 1.68 -0.63
CA ILE A 14 -8.48 0.86 -1.29
C ILE A 14 -9.14 -0.35 -2.00
N GLN A 15 -10.11 -1.00 -1.36
CA GLN A 15 -10.87 -2.10 -1.96
C GLN A 15 -11.64 -1.64 -3.20
N GLN A 16 -12.39 -0.54 -3.11
CA GLN A 16 -13.11 -0.01 -4.25
C GLN A 16 -12.16 0.42 -5.38
N ALA A 17 -11.01 1.02 -5.04
CA ALA A 17 -10.00 1.36 -6.03
C ALA A 17 -9.43 0.10 -6.72
N ALA A 18 -9.16 -0.97 -5.97
CA ALA A 18 -8.64 -2.24 -6.51
C ALA A 18 -9.66 -3.01 -7.36
N LEU A 19 -10.95 -2.89 -7.04
CA LEU A 19 -12.04 -3.51 -7.81
C LEU A 19 -12.38 -2.72 -9.08
N ALA A 20 -12.36 -1.38 -9.00
CA ALA A 20 -12.73 -0.49 -10.10
C ALA A 20 -11.60 -0.29 -11.13
N ASN A 21 -10.35 -0.61 -10.79
CA ASN A 21 -9.18 -0.32 -11.62
C ASN A 21 -8.31 -1.56 -11.87
N SER A 22 -7.62 -1.55 -13.01
CA SER A 22 -6.45 -2.41 -13.26
C SER A 22 -5.32 -2.09 -12.27
N GLU A 23 -4.40 -3.02 -12.02
CA GLU A 23 -3.26 -2.82 -11.10
C GLU A 23 -2.46 -1.54 -11.38
N GLU A 24 -2.24 -1.21 -12.67
CA GLU A 24 -1.55 0.02 -13.09
C GLU A 24 -2.30 1.29 -12.64
N ASN A 25 -3.62 1.34 -12.86
CA ASN A 25 -4.47 2.47 -12.47
C ASN A 25 -4.66 2.55 -10.95
N PHE A 26 -4.71 1.40 -10.28
CA PHE A 26 -4.71 1.30 -8.83
C PHE A 26 -3.44 1.88 -8.21
N GLY A 27 -2.28 1.69 -8.86
CA GLY A 27 -1.01 2.25 -8.40
C GLY A 27 -1.03 3.76 -8.20
N TYR A 28 -1.68 4.52 -9.08
CA TYR A 28 -1.77 5.98 -8.90
C TYR A 28 -2.54 6.41 -7.64
N VAL A 29 -3.48 5.59 -7.18
CA VAL A 29 -4.26 5.83 -5.97
C VAL A 29 -3.51 5.31 -4.74
N PHE A 30 -3.00 4.07 -4.84
CA PHE A 30 -2.26 3.40 -3.78
C PHE A 30 -0.99 4.14 -3.42
N ASP A 31 -0.17 4.54 -4.40
CA ASP A 31 1.14 5.16 -4.16
C ASP A 31 0.98 6.50 -3.39
N LYS A 32 -0.06 7.28 -3.68
CA LYS A 32 -0.40 8.51 -2.94
C LYS A 32 -0.84 8.24 -1.50
N GLN A 33 -1.71 7.25 -1.30
CA GLN A 33 -2.17 6.85 0.03
C GLN A 33 -1.04 6.24 0.86
N PHE A 34 -0.19 5.43 0.23
CA PHE A 34 0.93 4.75 0.86
C PHE A 34 1.97 5.75 1.36
N GLU A 35 2.32 6.76 0.56
CA GLU A 35 3.21 7.84 0.99
C GLU A 35 2.66 8.56 2.24
N GLY A 36 1.35 8.86 2.28
CA GLY A 36 0.71 9.45 3.45
C GLY A 36 0.74 8.54 4.69
N LEU A 37 0.40 7.27 4.54
CA LEU A 37 0.36 6.26 5.62
C LEU A 37 1.75 6.03 6.23
N VAL A 38 2.79 6.11 5.41
CA VAL A 38 4.19 6.00 5.78
C VAL A 38 4.64 7.24 6.56
N LEU A 39 4.27 8.44 6.12
CA LEU A 39 4.59 9.70 6.79
C LEU A 39 3.87 9.83 8.15
N ASP A 40 2.62 9.38 8.26
CA ASP A 40 1.84 9.40 9.50
C ASP A 40 2.35 8.38 10.54
N ARG A 41 3.02 7.29 10.12
CA ARG A 41 3.59 6.27 11.02
C ARG A 41 4.97 6.62 11.58
N HIS A 42 5.23 7.91 11.76
CA HIS A 42 6.50 8.46 12.23
C HIS A 42 6.91 8.06 13.66
N ASP A 43 6.04 7.42 14.45
CA ASP A 43 6.32 7.15 15.87
C ASP A 43 6.80 5.71 16.16
N ALA A 44 6.37 4.70 15.38
CA ALA A 44 6.62 3.29 15.71
C ALA A 44 7.67 2.59 14.83
N ASN A 45 7.93 3.06 13.59
CA ASN A 45 8.85 2.41 12.64
C ASN A 45 9.68 3.40 11.79
N ALA A 46 9.80 4.66 12.23
CA ALA A 46 10.39 5.75 11.45
C ALA A 46 11.84 5.51 10.99
N ASP A 47 12.64 4.75 11.74
CA ASP A 47 14.03 4.48 11.37
C ASP A 47 14.17 3.53 10.17
N LEU A 48 13.30 2.51 10.11
CA LEU A 48 13.27 1.55 9.00
C LEU A 48 12.64 2.17 7.76
N ILE A 49 11.51 2.84 7.95
CA ILE A 49 10.77 3.58 6.94
C ILE A 49 11.66 4.69 6.36
N GLY A 50 12.28 5.51 7.21
CA GLY A 50 13.17 6.59 6.78
C GLY A 50 14.34 6.11 5.93
N ARG A 51 14.87 4.89 6.16
CA ARG A 51 15.91 4.30 5.29
C ARG A 51 15.36 3.84 3.94
N VAL A 52 14.17 3.23 3.93
CA VAL A 52 13.49 2.82 2.68
C VAL A 52 13.20 4.03 1.81
N PHE A 53 12.72 5.13 2.40
CA PHE A 53 12.36 6.36 1.71
C PHE A 53 13.52 7.32 1.41
N LYS A 54 14.73 7.03 1.92
CA LYS A 54 15.94 7.82 1.63
C LYS A 54 16.57 7.44 0.29
N ASP A 55 16.30 6.22 -0.19
CA ASP A 55 16.77 5.71 -1.46
C ASP A 55 15.59 5.53 -2.42
N ARG A 56 15.62 6.25 -3.55
CA ARG A 56 14.50 6.31 -4.48
C ARG A 56 14.22 4.95 -5.13
N ASP A 57 15.26 4.24 -5.56
CA ASP A 57 15.14 2.90 -6.15
C ASP A 57 14.54 1.89 -5.15
N THR A 58 14.98 1.95 -3.89
CA THR A 58 14.44 1.12 -2.80
C THR A 58 12.98 1.46 -2.52
N THR A 59 12.62 2.75 -2.55
CA THR A 59 11.23 3.21 -2.39
C THR A 59 10.33 2.69 -3.51
N GLU A 60 10.77 2.82 -4.75
CA GLU A 60 10.02 2.38 -5.94
C GLU A 60 9.82 0.87 -5.93
N PHE A 61 10.87 0.10 -5.62
CA PHE A 61 10.77 -1.36 -5.47
C PHE A 61 9.79 -1.76 -4.35
N PHE A 62 9.92 -1.14 -3.18
CA PHE A 62 9.10 -1.48 -2.03
C PHE A 62 7.62 -1.12 -2.27
N THR A 63 7.38 0.02 -2.90
CA THR A 63 6.03 0.48 -3.28
C THR A 63 5.41 -0.46 -4.30
N ALA A 64 6.17 -0.92 -5.31
CA ALA A 64 5.68 -1.89 -6.29
C ALA A 64 5.30 -3.24 -5.64
N VAL A 65 6.10 -3.72 -4.68
CA VAL A 65 5.79 -4.95 -3.93
C VAL A 65 4.55 -4.76 -3.05
N ALA A 66 4.49 -3.67 -2.29
CA ALA A 66 3.35 -3.34 -1.44
C ALA A 66 2.06 -3.22 -2.24
N ARG A 67 2.11 -2.54 -3.38
CA ARG A 67 0.97 -2.36 -4.29
C ARG A 67 0.42 -3.70 -4.74
N ARG A 68 1.28 -4.61 -5.19
CA ARG A 68 0.85 -5.94 -5.65
C ARG A 68 0.20 -6.74 -4.52
N ILE A 69 0.81 -6.76 -3.33
CA ILE A 69 0.27 -7.48 -2.18
C ILE A 69 -1.11 -6.94 -1.78
N VAL A 70 -1.24 -5.61 -1.67
CA VAL A 70 -2.50 -4.98 -1.25
C VAL A 70 -3.57 -5.14 -2.33
N TYR A 71 -3.23 -5.03 -3.61
CA TYR A 71 -4.16 -5.23 -4.71
C TYR A 71 -4.78 -6.63 -4.69
N GLU A 72 -3.95 -7.67 -4.53
CA GLU A 72 -4.42 -9.05 -4.45
C GLU A 72 -5.30 -9.26 -3.20
N LEU A 73 -4.83 -8.86 -2.01
CA LEU A 73 -5.58 -9.00 -0.76
C LEU A 73 -6.91 -8.26 -0.79
N ALA A 74 -6.95 -7.05 -1.35
CA ALA A 74 -8.16 -6.25 -1.45
C ALA A 74 -9.20 -6.89 -2.39
N ARG A 75 -8.75 -7.54 -3.47
CA ARG A 75 -9.63 -8.24 -4.41
C ARG A 75 -10.13 -9.57 -3.87
N GLU A 76 -9.33 -10.29 -3.10
CA GLU A 76 -9.76 -11.50 -2.40
C GLU A 76 -10.77 -11.16 -1.30
N SER A 77 -10.51 -10.11 -0.53
CA SER A 77 -11.41 -9.64 0.54
C SER A 77 -12.74 -9.10 -0.02
N GLY A 78 -12.70 -8.38 -1.14
CA GLY A 78 -13.90 -7.88 -1.83
C GLY A 78 -14.73 -8.94 -2.55
N GLN A 79 -14.21 -10.16 -2.77
CA GLN A 79 -14.94 -11.29 -3.34
C GLN A 79 -15.58 -12.19 -2.27
N ALA A 80 -15.16 -12.07 -1.01
CA ALA A 80 -15.69 -12.83 0.12
C ALA A 80 -16.87 -12.15 0.84
N GLY A 81 -17.30 -10.97 0.36
CA GLY A 81 -18.40 -10.16 0.91
C GLY A 81 -19.68 -10.19 0.09
#